data_AF-A0A8K0G499-F1
#
_entry.id   AF-A0A8K0G499-F1
#
_cell.length_a   1.000
_cell.length_b   1.000
_cell.length_c   1.000
_cell.angle_alpha   90.00
_cell.angle_beta   90.00
_cell.angle_gamma   90.00
#
_symmetry.space_group_name_H-M   'P 1'
#
loop_
_entity.id
_entity.type
_entity.pdbx_description
1 polymer ?
#
loop_
_entity_poly.entity_id
_entity_poly.type
_entity_poly.pdbx_seq_one_letter_code
_entity_poly.pdbx_strand_id
1 'polypeptide(L)'
;MDNNQENLTNEILRHIQSTKRHINKFKNEVENKDIIVCMGNTRSGKSTAVNFIQGNELEAFKEGRRFYIKERDSNNNGPVISHGSISYTKIPTVWEVNDNLVVVDMPGFDDNRGVPQDIVNNIFFNQFKYAKSVRFALIADINDILSDNVGSFTDAMEKMQTIIDDFNELKDSVCVIFTKEYRNYKREDIAEILNKKIVSVSAMQVKKDLVYHLVKNPGLIGIFKMPLTEGIVTKEGVDCSVEDAIFKTQPIIINIQNIKFKTSEGAHSVLLELYQKHCHEMNFSDEIKSFVGNFENYLKISNYVFASTEEELHDTKGRLQYLLPRVTTEKARIFTNVNQLELSLYGIAGSFSQHFETKFNFLKFMDSLELLDANIKSIMISKYKNALSYLEDDINKLIKKIDGEIEDRTKETIRYILSGVVSDKGKIALMGASMIPVATKALNAIGLEVPTVTFEIVQLSSVGGCFVGAGALGVAAGGYAVHYYKTIYLRQLARKEQGRC
;
A
#
# COMPACT_ATOMS: atom_id res chain seq x y z
N MET A 1 2.15 24.60 -9.29
CA MET A 1 2.37 23.82 -8.05
C MET A 1 3.64 24.30 -7.41
N ASP A 2 3.65 24.41 -6.10
CA ASP A 2 4.82 24.85 -5.37
C ASP A 2 5.82 23.69 -5.34
N ASN A 3 7.10 23.91 -5.69
CA ASN A 3 8.14 22.87 -5.75
C ASN A 3 8.24 22.04 -4.44
N ASN A 4 7.77 22.59 -3.32
CA ASN A 4 7.74 21.94 -2.02
C ASN A 4 6.80 20.72 -1.95
N GLN A 5 5.65 20.74 -2.62
CA GLN A 5 4.66 19.65 -2.53
C GLN A 5 5.10 18.39 -3.30
N GLU A 6 5.71 18.56 -4.47
CA GLU A 6 6.24 17.45 -5.26
C GLU A 6 7.42 16.75 -4.56
N ASN A 7 8.25 17.53 -3.87
CA ASN A 7 9.33 16.98 -3.05
C ASN A 7 8.80 16.12 -1.90
N LEU A 8 7.78 16.58 -1.18
CA LEU A 8 7.15 15.82 -0.08
C LEU A 8 6.53 14.50 -0.58
N THR A 9 5.85 14.54 -1.72
CA THR A 9 5.27 13.34 -2.37
C THR A 9 6.34 12.29 -2.65
N ASN A 10 7.42 12.69 -3.31
CA ASN A 10 8.51 11.78 -3.65
C ASN A 10 9.23 11.25 -2.41
N GLU A 11 9.34 12.06 -1.36
CA GLU A 11 9.89 11.65 -0.07
C GLU A 11 9.04 10.56 0.60
N ILE A 12 7.71 10.71 0.60
CA ILE A 12 6.78 9.72 1.15
C ILE A 12 6.88 8.40 0.39
N LEU A 13 6.86 8.44 -0.95
CA LEU A 13 6.98 7.24 -1.78
C LEU A 13 8.32 6.52 -1.54
N ARG A 14 9.43 7.26 -1.43
CA ARG A 14 10.74 6.69 -1.11
C ARG A 14 10.77 6.06 0.27
N HIS A 15 10.18 6.70 1.28
CA HIS A 15 10.05 6.15 2.62
C HIS A 15 9.24 4.86 2.61
N ILE A 16 8.09 4.86 1.95
CA ILE A 16 7.24 3.67 1.92
C ILE A 16 7.92 2.51 1.17
N GLN A 17 8.56 2.78 0.03
CA GLN A 17 9.27 1.77 -0.75
C GLN A 17 10.46 1.17 0.02
N SER A 18 11.24 2.00 0.72
CA SER A 18 12.36 1.52 1.55
C SER A 18 11.88 0.70 2.76
N THR A 19 10.66 0.98 3.22
CA THR A 19 10.05 0.32 4.38
C THR A 19 9.36 -1.00 4.02
N LYS A 20 9.07 -1.29 2.75
CA LYS A 20 8.38 -2.53 2.32
C LYS A 20 9.04 -3.82 2.80
N ARG A 21 10.38 -3.90 2.76
CA ARG A 21 11.11 -5.07 3.28
C ARG A 21 10.96 -5.20 4.80
N HIS A 22 10.98 -4.07 5.51
CA HIS A 22 10.83 -4.01 6.96
C HIS A 22 9.41 -4.40 7.39
N ILE A 23 8.37 -4.05 6.62
CA ILE A 23 6.98 -4.43 6.91
C ILE A 23 6.80 -5.94 6.89
N ASN A 24 7.30 -6.62 5.87
CA ASN A 24 7.19 -8.08 5.79
C ASN A 24 7.98 -8.77 6.91
N LYS A 25 9.18 -8.26 7.21
CA LYS A 25 9.98 -8.75 8.34
C LYS A 25 9.22 -8.58 9.66
N PHE A 26 8.74 -7.37 9.94
CA PHE A 26 7.99 -7.03 11.14
C PHE A 26 6.73 -7.89 11.28
N LYS A 27 5.96 -8.05 10.19
CA LYS A 27 4.80 -8.95 10.15
C LYS A 27 5.17 -10.35 10.63
N ASN A 28 6.21 -10.95 10.04
CA ASN A 28 6.63 -12.29 10.41
C ASN A 28 7.11 -12.38 11.86
N GLU A 29 7.71 -11.32 12.39
CA GLU A 29 8.19 -11.27 13.78
C GLU A 29 7.06 -11.14 14.81
N VAL A 30 5.92 -10.55 14.44
CA VAL A 30 4.75 -10.41 15.33
C VAL A 30 3.66 -11.46 15.11
N GLU A 31 3.69 -12.18 13.98
CA GLU A 31 2.64 -13.13 13.59
C GLU A 31 2.46 -14.24 14.63
N ASN A 32 1.22 -14.42 15.10
CA ASN A 32 0.83 -15.37 16.15
C ASN A 32 1.56 -15.23 17.49
N LYS A 33 2.23 -14.10 17.75
CA LYS A 33 2.87 -13.81 19.05
C LYS A 33 2.02 -12.91 19.93
N ASP A 34 2.19 -13.05 21.24
CA ASP A 34 1.74 -12.04 22.20
C ASP A 34 2.70 -10.85 22.12
N ILE A 35 2.18 -9.62 22.00
CA ILE A 35 3.01 -8.43 21.80
C ILE A 35 2.79 -7.40 22.90
N ILE A 36 3.88 -6.79 23.37
CA ILE A 36 3.87 -5.59 24.22
C ILE A 36 4.35 -4.42 23.36
N VAL A 37 3.49 -3.43 23.13
CA VAL A 37 3.83 -2.27 22.30
C VAL A 37 4.22 -1.10 23.21
N CYS A 38 5.50 -0.74 23.18
CA CYS A 38 6.03 0.39 23.96
C CYS A 38 5.88 1.69 23.18
N MET A 39 5.05 2.60 23.67
CA MET A 39 4.76 3.90 23.04
C MET A 39 5.15 5.05 23.97
N GLY A 40 5.26 6.27 23.44
CA GLY A 40 5.56 7.46 24.26
C GLY A 40 6.43 8.48 23.55
N ASN A 41 6.57 9.66 24.15
CA ASN A 41 7.33 10.78 23.59
C ASN A 41 8.81 10.42 23.40
N THR A 42 9.53 11.20 22.58
CA THR A 42 10.98 11.06 22.44
C THR A 42 11.65 11.27 23.80
N ARG A 43 12.65 10.45 24.16
CA ARG A 43 13.34 10.46 25.48
C ARG A 43 12.52 10.10 26.71
N SER A 44 11.32 9.55 26.55
CA SER A 44 10.54 8.97 27.67
C SER A 44 11.17 7.71 28.29
N GLY A 45 12.20 7.14 27.66
CA GLY A 45 12.87 5.92 28.16
C GLY A 45 12.36 4.62 27.55
N LYS A 46 11.67 4.66 26.40
CA LYS A 46 11.15 3.47 25.69
C LYS A 46 12.20 2.38 25.48
N SER A 47 13.30 2.68 24.77
CA SER A 47 14.33 1.68 24.47
C SER A 47 14.99 1.12 25.74
N THR A 48 15.09 1.93 26.81
CA THR A 48 15.54 1.44 28.13
C THR A 48 14.53 0.47 28.75
N ALA A 49 13.24 0.81 28.72
CA ALA A 49 12.16 -0.07 29.19
C ALA A 49 12.10 -1.37 28.37
N VAL A 50 12.31 -1.30 27.06
CA VAL A 50 12.35 -2.48 26.17
C VAL A 50 13.49 -3.42 26.54
N ASN A 51 14.73 -2.91 26.70
CA ASN A 51 15.85 -3.73 27.17
C ASN A 51 15.56 -4.39 28.52
N PHE A 52 14.96 -3.64 29.45
CA PHE A 52 14.58 -4.19 30.74
C PHE A 52 13.53 -5.30 30.63
N ILE A 53 12.49 -5.11 29.82
CA ILE A 53 11.43 -6.10 29.58
C ILE A 53 12.01 -7.37 28.94
N GLN A 54 13.00 -7.25 28.06
CA GLN A 54 13.73 -8.40 27.50
C GLN A 54 14.61 -9.13 28.52
N GLY A 55 14.84 -8.54 29.70
CA GLY A 55 15.76 -9.07 30.69
C GLY A 55 17.24 -8.81 30.36
N ASN A 56 17.54 -7.86 29.47
CA ASN A 56 18.91 -7.47 29.19
C ASN A 56 19.53 -6.78 30.41
N GLU A 57 20.79 -7.08 30.69
CA GLU A 57 21.52 -6.40 31.78
C GLU A 57 21.79 -4.94 31.41
N LEU A 58 21.38 -4.04 32.30
CA LEU A 58 21.56 -2.60 32.18
C LEU A 58 22.64 -2.12 33.16
N GLU A 59 23.44 -1.14 32.76
CA GLU A 59 24.47 -0.53 33.59
C GLU A 59 24.19 0.97 33.77
N ALA A 60 24.19 1.40 35.01
CA ALA A 60 24.16 2.80 35.39
C ALA A 60 25.58 3.38 35.38
N PHE A 61 25.75 4.52 34.73
CA PHE A 61 27.00 5.27 34.76
C PHE A 61 26.72 6.75 35.04
N LYS A 62 27.71 7.46 35.58
CA LYS A 62 27.58 8.87 35.91
C LYS A 62 28.28 9.73 34.86
N GLU A 63 27.56 10.71 34.33
CA GLU A 63 28.13 11.75 33.47
C GLU A 63 27.80 13.12 34.07
N GLY A 64 28.83 13.79 34.56
CA GLY A 64 28.69 15.02 35.35
C GLY A 64 27.92 14.80 36.65
N ARG A 65 26.74 15.43 36.78
CA ARG A 65 25.87 15.34 37.97
C ARG A 65 24.69 14.39 37.79
N ARG A 66 24.56 13.75 36.63
CA ARG A 66 23.41 12.89 36.30
C ARG A 66 23.86 11.45 36.11
N PHE A 67 22.99 10.52 36.51
CA PHE A 67 23.13 9.11 36.18
C PHE A 67 22.37 8.82 34.89
N TYR A 68 22.95 7.94 34.09
CA TYR A 68 22.43 7.48 32.81
C TYR A 68 22.46 5.95 32.80
N ILE A 69 21.66 5.36 31.92
CA ILE A 69 21.54 3.91 31.77
C ILE A 69 21.96 3.53 30.36
N LYS A 70 22.87 2.58 30.22
CA LYS A 70 23.25 1.98 28.94
C LYS A 70 23.11 0.46 29.01
N GLU A 71 23.19 -0.21 27.87
CA GLU A 71 23.40 -1.65 27.84
C GLU A 71 24.75 -2.00 28.42
N ARG A 72 24.80 -3.07 29.22
CA ARG A 72 26.06 -3.55 29.78
C ARG A 72 26.93 -4.21 28.70
N ASP A 73 26.33 -5.02 27.85
CA ASP A 73 26.99 -5.69 26.73
C ASP A 73 26.59 -5.01 25.42
N SER A 74 27.58 -4.57 24.65
CA SER A 74 27.38 -4.02 23.31
C SER A 74 26.81 -5.05 22.31
N ASN A 75 26.89 -6.34 22.64
CA ASN A 75 26.32 -7.44 21.85
C ASN A 75 24.90 -7.82 22.30
N ASN A 76 24.27 -7.06 23.20
CA ASN A 76 22.89 -7.34 23.59
C ASN A 76 21.94 -7.30 22.39
N ASN A 77 21.02 -8.26 22.35
CA ASN A 77 19.96 -8.35 21.33
C ASN A 77 18.80 -7.39 21.64
N GLY A 78 19.10 -6.15 22.03
CA GLY A 78 18.12 -5.12 22.39
C GLY A 78 18.33 -3.80 21.64
N PRO A 79 17.38 -2.86 21.75
CA PRO A 79 17.49 -1.57 21.08
C PRO A 79 18.56 -0.71 21.72
N VAL A 80 19.34 0.00 20.90
CA VAL A 80 20.38 0.92 21.39
C VAL A 80 19.76 2.06 22.22
N ILE A 81 20.21 2.22 23.45
CA ILE A 81 19.83 3.26 24.38
C ILE A 81 20.67 4.49 24.08
N SER A 82 20.01 5.50 23.50
CA SER A 82 20.64 6.80 23.24
C SER A 82 20.26 7.84 24.28
N HIS A 83 21.23 8.71 24.63
CA HIS A 83 21.02 9.90 25.47
C HIS A 83 20.86 11.19 24.67
N GLY A 84 20.96 11.11 23.33
CA GLY A 84 20.88 12.24 22.41
C GLY A 84 19.48 12.85 22.28
N SER A 85 19.38 13.97 21.56
CA SER A 85 18.10 14.62 21.19
C SER A 85 17.40 14.01 20.00
N ILE A 86 18.15 13.24 19.21
CA ILE A 86 17.65 12.66 17.97
C ILE A 86 17.08 11.29 18.29
N SER A 87 15.84 11.04 17.86
CA SER A 87 15.20 9.72 17.90
C SER A 87 15.95 8.76 16.98
N TYR A 88 16.55 7.70 17.54
CA TYR A 88 17.26 6.68 16.77
C TYR A 88 16.28 5.68 16.13
N THR A 89 15.17 5.39 16.80
CA THR A 89 14.15 4.44 16.33
C THR A 89 13.32 5.10 15.22
N LYS A 90 13.70 4.82 13.97
CA LYS A 90 13.01 5.36 12.79
C LYS A 90 11.84 4.52 12.33
N ILE A 91 11.92 3.23 12.58
CA ILE A 91 10.96 2.22 12.18
C ILE A 91 10.73 1.36 13.43
N PRO A 92 9.49 0.92 13.70
CA PRO A 92 9.22 -0.05 14.76
C PRO A 92 10.14 -1.26 14.67
N THR A 93 10.69 -1.67 15.81
CA THR A 93 11.58 -2.84 15.91
C THR A 93 10.99 -3.85 16.87
N VAL A 94 11.08 -5.13 16.51
CA VAL A 94 10.56 -6.24 17.32
C VAL A 94 11.73 -6.91 18.03
N TRP A 95 11.51 -7.18 19.30
CA TRP A 95 12.52 -7.68 20.21
C TRP A 95 11.95 -8.86 20.97
N GLU A 96 12.62 -10.02 20.89
CA GLU A 96 12.13 -11.26 21.50
C GLU A 96 12.36 -11.23 23.02
N VAL A 97 11.31 -11.58 23.77
CA VAL A 97 11.37 -11.78 25.23
C VAL A 97 11.40 -13.29 25.52
N ASN A 98 10.55 -14.05 24.81
CA ASN A 98 10.58 -15.51 24.74
C ASN A 98 9.86 -15.97 23.46
N ASP A 99 9.80 -17.28 23.22
CA ASP A 99 9.23 -17.89 22.02
C ASP A 99 7.84 -17.35 21.62
N ASN A 100 7.00 -16.98 22.59
CA ASN A 100 5.62 -16.55 22.38
C ASN A 100 5.38 -15.06 22.65
N LEU A 101 6.35 -14.33 23.22
CA LEU A 101 6.21 -12.95 23.64
C LEU A 101 7.29 -12.09 23.02
N VAL A 102 6.88 -11.04 22.33
CA VAL A 102 7.77 -10.00 21.81
C VAL A 102 7.39 -8.65 22.38
N VAL A 103 8.39 -7.77 22.47
CA VAL A 103 8.20 -6.36 22.80
C VAL A 103 8.57 -5.52 21.57
N VAL A 104 7.77 -4.51 21.29
CA VAL A 104 7.91 -3.64 20.12
C VAL A 104 8.36 -2.26 20.59
N ASP A 105 9.54 -1.82 20.17
CA ASP A 105 10.02 -0.45 20.36
C ASP A 105 9.48 0.44 19.23
N MET A 106 8.57 1.35 19.55
CA MET A 106 7.98 2.27 18.59
C MET A 106 8.79 3.58 18.50
N PRO A 107 8.80 4.25 17.33
CA PRO A 107 9.25 5.65 17.23
C PRO A 107 8.53 6.56 18.23
N GLY A 108 9.17 7.67 18.60
CA GLY A 108 8.56 8.65 19.49
C GLY A 108 7.31 9.31 18.89
N PHE A 109 6.34 9.67 19.73
CA PHE A 109 5.15 10.40 19.32
C PHE A 109 5.40 11.82 18.77
N ASP A 110 6.47 12.47 19.20
CA ASP A 110 6.91 13.81 18.74
C ASP A 110 8.10 13.70 17.79
N ASP A 111 8.13 12.64 16.98
CA ASP A 111 9.16 12.54 15.97
C ASP A 111 8.98 13.67 14.94
N ASN A 112 9.95 14.58 14.89
CA ASN A 112 9.92 15.81 14.11
C ASN A 112 9.97 15.61 12.59
N ARG A 113 9.85 14.37 12.13
CA ARG A 113 9.83 13.97 10.71
C ARG A 113 8.45 14.13 10.06
N GLY A 114 7.43 14.49 10.85
CA GLY A 114 6.13 14.94 10.36
C GLY A 114 5.30 13.85 9.68
N VAL A 115 4.45 14.27 8.76
CA VAL A 115 3.45 13.43 8.06
C VAL A 115 4.01 12.11 7.47
N PRO A 116 5.19 12.07 6.81
CA PRO A 116 5.75 10.82 6.30
C PRO A 116 5.94 9.75 7.38
N GLN A 117 6.37 10.15 8.58
CA GLN A 117 6.59 9.24 9.69
C GLN A 117 5.27 8.72 10.26
N ASP A 118 4.24 9.57 10.32
CA ASP A 118 2.90 9.15 10.75
C ASP A 118 2.32 8.07 9.83
N ILE A 119 2.49 8.23 8.52
CA ILE A 119 2.05 7.22 7.52
C ILE A 119 2.79 5.91 7.76
N VAL A 120 4.12 5.96 7.94
CA VAL A 120 4.94 4.77 8.21
C VAL A 120 4.48 4.08 9.50
N ASN A 121 4.30 4.82 10.60
CA ASN A 121 3.84 4.27 11.86
C ASN A 121 2.49 3.56 11.73
N ASN A 122 1.53 4.17 11.02
CA ASN A 122 0.21 3.56 10.76
C ASN A 122 0.29 2.26 9.97
N ILE A 123 1.20 2.18 8.99
CA ILE A 123 1.43 0.94 8.24
C ILE A 123 1.89 -0.19 9.17
N PHE A 124 2.75 0.09 10.15
CA PHE A 124 3.20 -0.90 11.13
C PHE A 124 2.12 -1.27 12.12
N PHE A 125 1.30 -0.32 12.57
CA PHE A 125 0.16 -0.60 13.42
C PHE A 125 -0.81 -1.59 12.77
N ASN A 126 -1.07 -1.45 11.47
CA ASN A 126 -1.90 -2.41 10.71
C ASN A 126 -1.31 -3.83 10.68
N GLN A 127 -0.03 -4.04 11.01
CA GLN A 127 0.54 -5.39 11.12
C GLN A 127 0.20 -6.07 12.46
N PHE A 128 -0.25 -5.32 13.47
CA PHE A 128 -0.65 -5.92 14.75
C PHE A 128 -1.85 -6.85 14.64
N LYS A 129 -2.67 -6.73 13.58
CA LYS A 129 -3.76 -7.67 13.30
C LYS A 129 -3.33 -9.12 13.08
N TYR A 130 -2.03 -9.36 12.85
CA TYR A 130 -1.45 -10.70 12.74
C TYR A 130 -0.94 -11.23 14.08
N ALA A 131 -0.87 -10.40 15.12
CA ALA A 131 -0.49 -10.83 16.46
C ALA A 131 -1.61 -11.67 17.10
N LYS A 132 -1.21 -12.54 18.04
CA LYS A 132 -2.14 -13.33 18.86
C LYS A 132 -2.82 -12.46 19.92
N SER A 133 -2.06 -11.57 20.55
CA SER A 133 -2.61 -10.58 21.46
C SER A 133 -1.76 -9.32 21.55
N VAL A 134 -2.38 -8.19 21.90
CA VAL A 134 -1.69 -6.89 22.02
C VAL A 134 -1.91 -6.31 23.42
N ARG A 135 -0.82 -5.85 24.05
CA ARG A 135 -0.85 -4.97 25.24
C ARG A 135 -0.10 -3.69 24.91
N PHE A 136 -0.58 -2.57 25.43
CA PHE A 136 0.08 -1.29 25.25
C PHE A 136 0.73 -0.82 26.54
N ALA A 137 1.99 -0.38 26.43
CA ALA A 137 2.75 0.23 27.50
C ALA A 137 3.08 1.67 27.11
N LEU A 138 2.38 2.64 27.70
CA LEU A 138 2.67 4.06 27.52
C LEU A 138 3.81 4.46 28.46
N ILE A 139 4.97 4.73 27.88
CA ILE A 139 6.17 5.15 28.59
C ILE A 139 6.19 6.68 28.68
N ALA A 140 6.28 7.20 29.90
CA ALA A 140 6.30 8.63 30.20
C ALA A 140 7.44 8.99 31.16
N ASP A 141 7.95 10.22 31.09
CA ASP A 141 8.89 10.70 32.11
C ASP A 141 8.07 11.08 33.35
N ILE A 142 8.50 10.66 34.55
CA ILE A 142 7.79 11.05 35.77
C ILE A 142 7.68 12.57 35.92
N ASN A 143 8.65 13.32 35.40
CA ASN A 143 8.63 14.77 35.45
C ASN A 143 7.51 15.38 34.60
N ASP A 144 6.98 14.64 33.60
CA ASP A 144 5.84 15.08 32.79
C ASP A 144 4.58 15.28 33.65
N ILE A 145 4.45 14.58 34.78
CA ILE A 145 3.30 14.72 35.70
C ILE A 145 3.65 15.48 36.99
N LEU A 146 4.93 15.54 37.36
CA LEU A 146 5.37 16.30 38.54
C LEU A 146 5.46 17.80 38.27
N SER A 147 5.81 18.19 37.05
CA SER A 147 5.87 19.61 36.67
C SER A 147 4.50 20.27 36.67
N ASP A 148 4.42 21.59 36.86
CA ASP A 148 3.14 22.32 36.88
C ASP A 148 2.37 22.21 35.55
N ASN A 149 3.07 21.84 34.47
CA ASN A 149 2.49 21.61 33.16
C ASN A 149 2.45 20.11 32.83
N VAL A 150 1.28 19.49 32.99
CA VAL A 150 1.03 18.09 32.61
C VAL A 150 0.88 17.87 31.09
N GLY A 151 1.09 18.91 30.29
CA GLY A 151 0.89 18.93 28.84
C GLY A 151 1.54 17.75 28.13
N SER A 152 2.84 17.54 28.33
CA SER A 152 3.61 16.45 27.67
C SER A 152 2.98 15.06 27.87
N PHE A 153 2.57 14.75 29.11
CA PHE A 153 1.90 13.48 29.41
C PHE A 153 0.52 13.42 28.77
N THR A 154 -0.25 14.52 28.84
CA THR A 154 -1.58 14.57 28.23
C THR A 154 -1.56 14.46 26.71
N ASP A 155 -0.54 15.03 26.07
CA ASP A 155 -0.35 14.98 24.61
C ASP A 155 0.02 13.55 24.19
N ALA A 156 0.85 12.86 24.98
CA ALA A 156 1.17 11.46 24.74
C ALA A 156 -0.07 10.56 24.85
N MET A 157 -0.93 10.79 25.84
CA MET A 157 -2.22 10.09 25.95
C MET A 157 -3.15 10.39 24.78
N GLU A 158 -3.25 11.65 24.36
CA GLU A 158 -4.06 12.03 23.18
C GLU A 158 -3.58 11.30 21.93
N LYS A 159 -2.27 11.31 21.68
CA LYS A 159 -1.72 10.63 20.51
C LYS A 159 -2.00 9.13 20.55
N MET A 160 -1.86 8.51 21.71
CA MET A 160 -2.25 7.12 21.89
C MET A 160 -3.75 6.89 21.59
N GLN A 161 -4.63 7.77 22.08
CA GLN A 161 -6.08 7.73 21.77
C GLN A 161 -6.38 7.96 20.28
N THR A 162 -5.60 8.79 19.59
CA THR A 162 -5.77 8.96 18.13
C THR A 162 -5.36 7.72 17.37
N ILE A 163 -4.35 6.99 17.86
CA ILE A 163 -3.88 5.75 17.24
C ILE A 163 -4.90 4.63 17.47
N ILE A 164 -5.54 4.56 18.63
CA ILE A 164 -6.40 3.45 19.01
C ILE A 164 -7.88 3.89 18.98
N ASP A 165 -8.62 3.48 17.94
CA ASP A 165 -10.07 3.68 17.91
C ASP A 165 -10.77 2.95 19.08
N ASP A 166 -11.86 3.55 19.58
CA ASP A 166 -12.64 3.06 20.73
C ASP A 166 -11.81 2.81 22.00
N PHE A 167 -10.88 3.72 22.29
CA PHE A 167 -9.99 3.69 23.45
C PHE A 167 -10.66 3.32 24.79
N ASN A 168 -11.92 3.70 25.00
CA ASN A 168 -12.68 3.38 26.20
C ASN A 168 -12.88 1.87 26.44
N GLU A 169 -12.95 1.07 25.38
CA GLU A 169 -13.01 -0.39 25.44
C GLU A 169 -11.64 -1.02 25.69
N LEU A 170 -10.56 -0.27 25.42
CA LEU A 170 -9.19 -0.76 25.43
C LEU A 170 -8.36 -0.24 26.60
N LYS A 171 -8.95 0.54 27.51
CA LYS A 171 -8.27 1.09 28.69
C LYS A 171 -7.62 0.02 29.59
N ASP A 172 -8.25 -1.15 29.72
CA ASP A 172 -7.71 -2.28 30.49
C ASP A 172 -6.50 -2.92 29.80
N SER A 173 -6.31 -2.64 28.50
CA SER A 173 -5.19 -3.09 27.68
C SER A 173 -4.05 -2.07 27.60
N VAL A 174 -4.11 -1.02 28.41
CA VAL A 174 -3.06 0.01 28.54
C VAL A 174 -2.51 0.02 29.97
N CYS A 175 -1.19 -0.08 30.11
CA CYS A 175 -0.49 0.36 31.31
C CYS A 175 0.32 1.64 31.03
N VAL A 176 0.66 2.35 32.10
CA VAL A 176 1.58 3.50 32.03
C VAL A 176 2.82 3.20 32.84
N ILE A 177 3.99 3.34 32.22
CA ILE A 177 5.29 3.17 32.89
C ILE A 177 5.95 4.54 33.02
N PHE A 178 6.07 5.03 34.24
CA PHE A 178 6.80 6.27 34.53
C PHE A 178 8.27 5.99 34.74
N THR A 179 9.11 6.60 33.93
CA THR A 179 10.57 6.45 34.01
C THR A 179 11.22 7.60 34.76
N LYS A 180 12.50 7.41 35.08
CA LYS A 180 13.37 8.40 35.73
C LYS A 180 12.86 8.83 37.13
N GLU A 181 12.21 7.91 37.83
CA GLU A 181 11.75 8.14 39.21
C GLU A 181 12.95 8.08 40.18
N TYR A 182 13.16 9.13 40.97
CA TYR A 182 14.29 9.22 41.93
C TYR A 182 13.86 9.59 43.36
N ARG A 183 12.56 9.79 43.59
CA ARG A 183 11.98 10.23 44.87
C ARG A 183 11.35 9.08 45.65
N ASN A 184 11.46 7.85 45.16
CA ASN A 184 10.87 6.63 45.75
C ASN A 184 9.34 6.69 45.85
N TYR A 185 8.68 7.33 44.88
CA TYR A 185 7.22 7.23 44.77
C TYR A 185 6.77 5.78 44.59
N LYS A 186 5.65 5.45 45.22
CA LYS A 186 4.88 4.22 44.98
C LYS A 186 3.79 4.48 43.95
N ARG A 187 3.18 3.40 43.44
CA ARG A 187 2.06 3.46 42.47
C ARG A 187 0.91 4.32 42.98
N GLU A 188 0.61 4.21 44.27
CA GLU A 188 -0.47 4.95 44.93
C GLU A 188 -0.17 6.45 44.98
N ASP A 189 1.09 6.84 45.21
CA ASP A 189 1.52 8.24 45.20
C ASP A 189 1.34 8.84 43.79
N ILE A 190 1.71 8.08 42.75
CA ILE A 190 1.54 8.48 41.35
C ILE A 190 0.05 8.62 40.99
N ALA A 191 -0.78 7.66 41.39
CA ALA A 191 -2.22 7.74 41.21
C ALA A 191 -2.81 8.99 41.89
N GLU A 192 -2.38 9.34 43.10
CA GLU A 192 -2.82 10.54 43.80
C GLU A 192 -2.39 11.82 43.06
N ILE A 193 -1.14 11.87 42.57
CA ILE A 193 -0.62 13.00 41.78
C ILE A 193 -1.44 13.18 40.50
N LEU A 194 -1.68 12.11 39.75
CA LEU A 194 -2.49 12.12 38.54
C LEU A 194 -3.90 12.63 38.83
N ASN A 195 -4.54 12.13 39.90
CA ASN A 195 -5.88 12.56 40.30
C ASN A 195 -5.90 14.06 40.62
N LYS A 196 -4.94 14.57 41.41
CA LYS A 196 -4.88 15.99 41.76
C LYS A 196 -4.66 16.89 40.54
N LYS A 197 -3.66 16.56 39.71
CA LYS A 197 -3.29 17.41 38.58
C LYS A 197 -4.31 17.39 37.46
N ILE A 198 -4.84 16.22 37.11
CA ILE A 198 -5.69 16.09 35.92
C ILE A 198 -7.14 16.50 36.23
N VAL A 199 -7.61 16.36 37.47
CA VAL A 199 -8.89 16.95 37.91
C VAL A 199 -8.87 18.48 37.80
N SER A 200 -7.70 19.10 38.00
CA SER A 200 -7.56 20.56 37.89
C SER A 200 -7.56 21.08 36.45
N VAL A 201 -7.37 20.21 35.45
CA VAL A 201 -7.40 20.59 34.02
C VAL A 201 -8.85 20.54 33.52
N SER A 202 -9.48 21.71 33.44
CA SER A 202 -10.90 21.89 33.07
C SER A 202 -11.24 21.58 31.62
N ALA A 203 -10.24 21.42 30.73
CA ALA A 203 -10.45 21.51 29.28
C ALA A 203 -10.68 20.20 28.50
N MET A 204 -10.60 18.99 29.09
CA MET A 204 -10.64 17.76 28.28
C MET A 204 -11.37 16.59 28.93
N GLN A 205 -12.61 16.35 28.48
CA GLN A 205 -13.46 15.27 28.97
C GLN A 205 -12.92 13.87 28.63
N VAL A 206 -12.34 13.68 27.43
CA VAL A 206 -11.87 12.37 26.93
C VAL A 206 -10.50 11.96 27.53
N LYS A 207 -9.70 12.92 28.01
CA LYS A 207 -8.42 12.66 28.73
C LYS A 207 -8.64 12.04 30.12
N LYS A 208 -9.80 12.28 30.70
CA LYS A 208 -10.10 11.91 32.08
C LYS A 208 -10.35 10.43 32.26
N ASP A 209 -10.89 9.75 31.24
CA ASP A 209 -11.31 8.34 31.40
C ASP A 209 -10.12 7.40 31.62
N LEU A 210 -9.05 7.52 30.85
CA LEU A 210 -7.82 6.75 31.06
C LEU A 210 -7.22 7.05 32.43
N VAL A 211 -7.12 8.34 32.77
CA VAL A 211 -6.51 8.77 34.02
C VAL A 211 -7.31 8.26 35.20
N TYR A 212 -8.63 8.43 35.20
CA TYR A 212 -9.51 7.88 36.23
C TYR A 212 -9.41 6.35 36.29
N HIS A 213 -9.24 5.69 35.15
CA HIS A 213 -9.02 4.26 35.11
C HIS A 213 -7.70 3.86 35.78
N LEU A 214 -6.59 4.56 35.51
CA LEU A 214 -5.29 4.35 36.14
C LEU A 214 -5.33 4.66 37.65
N VAL A 215 -6.02 5.74 38.04
CA VAL A 215 -6.20 6.12 39.46
C VAL A 215 -6.97 5.05 40.23
N LYS A 216 -8.01 4.46 39.62
CA LYS A 216 -8.78 3.36 40.22
C LYS A 216 -8.02 2.02 40.20
N ASN A 217 -7.07 1.86 39.28
CA ASN A 217 -6.31 0.64 39.08
C ASN A 217 -4.80 0.93 39.12
N PRO A 218 -4.23 1.31 40.28
CA PRO A 218 -2.80 1.65 40.40
C PRO A 218 -1.88 0.47 40.04
N GLY A 219 -2.41 -0.75 40.00
CA GLY A 219 -1.71 -1.91 39.46
C GLY A 219 -1.32 -1.80 37.97
N LEU A 220 -1.94 -0.91 37.20
CA LEU A 220 -1.59 -0.60 35.80
C LEU A 220 -0.51 0.48 35.68
N ILE A 221 0.02 0.97 36.80
CA ILE A 221 1.13 1.93 36.83
C ILE A 221 2.42 1.17 37.11
N GLY A 222 3.37 1.23 36.19
CA GLY A 222 4.75 0.79 36.38
C GLY A 222 5.66 1.97 36.72
N ILE A 223 6.67 1.74 37.55
CA ILE A 223 7.65 2.74 37.93
C ILE A 223 9.04 2.22 37.59
N PHE A 224 9.71 2.89 36.65
CA PHE A 224 11.10 2.61 36.32
C PHE A 224 11.99 3.63 37.05
N LYS A 225 12.66 3.17 38.11
CA LYS A 225 13.52 4.01 38.93
C LYS A 225 14.80 4.41 38.20
N MET A 226 15.20 5.65 38.40
CA MET A 226 16.52 6.14 38.02
C MET A 226 17.55 5.61 39.01
N PRO A 227 18.67 5.02 38.54
CA PRO A 227 19.73 4.60 39.42
C PRO A 227 20.34 5.80 40.15
N LEU A 228 20.64 5.62 41.44
CA LEU A 228 21.27 6.63 42.29
C LEU A 228 22.77 6.38 42.50
N THR A 229 23.27 5.25 42.00
CA THR A 229 24.66 4.80 42.07
C THR A 229 25.07 4.22 40.72
N GLU A 230 26.37 4.21 40.43
CA GLU A 230 26.93 3.51 39.26
C GLU A 230 26.91 1.99 39.48
N GLY A 231 26.94 1.23 38.39
CA GLY A 231 27.00 -0.23 38.40
C GLY A 231 25.78 -0.90 37.78
N ILE A 232 25.65 -2.20 38.00
CA ILE A 232 24.58 -3.00 37.40
C ILE A 232 23.23 -2.57 37.97
N VAL A 233 22.27 -2.31 37.09
CA VAL A 233 20.89 -2.02 37.43
C VAL A 233 20.19 -3.36 37.71
N THR A 234 20.04 -3.72 38.99
CA THR A 234 19.36 -4.96 39.37
C THR A 234 17.84 -4.81 39.33
N LYS A 235 17.13 -5.94 39.26
CA LYS A 235 15.67 -5.97 39.40
C LYS A 235 15.18 -5.51 40.78
N GLU A 236 16.03 -5.49 41.82
CA GLU A 236 15.65 -4.84 43.08
C GLU A 236 15.85 -3.32 43.03
N GLY A 237 16.80 -2.85 42.21
CA GLY A 237 17.08 -1.42 41.98
C GLY A 237 16.05 -0.73 41.08
N VAL A 238 15.46 -1.47 40.14
CA VAL A 238 14.29 -1.06 39.35
C VAL A 238 13.05 -1.59 40.06
N ASP A 239 12.03 -0.77 40.29
CA ASP A 239 10.83 -1.26 40.95
C ASP A 239 10.17 -2.37 40.11
N CYS A 240 9.95 -3.55 40.72
CA CYS A 240 9.27 -4.72 40.15
C CYS A 240 7.90 -4.37 39.55
N SER A 241 7.37 -3.18 39.91
CA SER A 241 6.12 -2.64 39.40
C SER A 241 6.03 -2.53 37.87
N VAL A 242 7.13 -2.52 37.12
CA VAL A 242 7.06 -2.49 35.64
C VAL A 242 6.47 -3.79 35.08
N GLU A 243 7.07 -4.93 35.41
CA GLU A 243 6.60 -6.25 34.94
C GLU A 243 5.17 -6.52 35.43
N ASP A 244 4.93 -6.29 36.71
CA ASP A 244 3.61 -6.42 37.32
C ASP A 244 2.53 -5.62 36.56
N ALA A 245 2.83 -4.39 36.16
CA ALA A 245 1.87 -3.53 35.47
C ALA A 245 1.54 -4.09 34.09
N ILE A 246 2.57 -4.49 33.34
CA ILE A 246 2.42 -5.11 32.02
C ILE A 246 1.60 -6.41 32.10
N PHE A 247 1.87 -7.28 33.08
CA PHE A 247 1.17 -8.56 33.19
C PHE A 247 -0.25 -8.43 33.76
N LYS A 248 -0.55 -7.36 34.51
CA LYS A 248 -1.92 -7.01 34.92
C LYS A 248 -2.75 -6.42 33.78
N THR A 249 -2.10 -5.82 32.78
CA THR A 249 -2.76 -5.31 31.58
C THR A 249 -3.43 -6.44 30.80
N GLN A 250 -4.72 -6.26 30.50
CA GLN A 250 -5.52 -7.23 29.77
C GLN A 250 -5.11 -7.27 28.29
N PRO A 251 -4.78 -8.43 27.73
CA PRO A 251 -4.46 -8.55 26.31
C PRO A 251 -5.70 -8.30 25.44
N ILE A 252 -5.52 -7.61 24.31
CA ILE A 252 -6.53 -7.53 23.25
C ILE A 252 -6.40 -8.78 22.38
N ILE A 253 -7.42 -9.64 22.36
CA ILE A 253 -7.40 -10.93 21.63
C ILE A 253 -8.40 -10.93 20.46
N ILE A 254 -9.65 -10.54 20.70
CA ILE A 254 -10.78 -10.93 19.83
C ILE A 254 -11.02 -9.94 18.66
N ASN A 255 -10.51 -8.72 18.76
CA ASN A 255 -10.86 -7.63 17.84
C ASN A 255 -9.67 -6.89 17.25
N ILE A 256 -8.46 -7.49 17.19
CA ILE A 256 -7.30 -6.74 16.66
C ILE A 256 -7.52 -6.32 15.20
N GLN A 257 -8.22 -7.15 14.41
CA GLN A 257 -8.62 -6.80 13.03
C GLN A 257 -9.61 -5.62 12.94
N ASN A 258 -10.32 -5.33 14.03
CA ASN A 258 -11.27 -4.24 14.12
C ASN A 258 -10.68 -2.98 14.76
N ILE A 259 -9.45 -3.05 15.30
CA ILE A 259 -8.74 -1.84 15.76
C ILE A 259 -8.37 -1.05 14.50
N LYS A 260 -9.12 0.03 14.28
CA LYS A 260 -8.80 1.00 13.25
C LYS A 260 -7.76 1.95 13.80
N PHE A 261 -6.62 2.02 13.12
CA PHE A 261 -5.60 3.00 13.40
C PHE A 261 -5.87 4.25 12.56
N LYS A 262 -6.14 5.39 13.22
CA LYS A 262 -6.38 6.63 12.47
C LYS A 262 -5.05 7.22 11.98
N THR A 263 -5.03 7.55 10.70
CA THR A 263 -4.02 8.46 10.16
C THR A 263 -4.26 9.87 10.70
N SER A 264 -3.19 10.60 11.05
CA SER A 264 -3.29 12.02 11.37
C SER A 264 -3.96 12.78 10.21
N GLU A 265 -4.66 13.88 10.49
CA GLU A 265 -5.37 14.65 9.47
C GLU A 265 -4.42 15.14 8.36
N GLY A 266 -3.18 15.48 8.73
CA GLY A 266 -2.09 15.79 7.81
C GLY A 266 -1.66 14.59 6.95
N ALA A 267 -1.56 13.39 7.53
CA ALA A 267 -1.30 12.18 6.76
C ALA A 267 -2.45 11.84 5.80
N HIS A 268 -3.70 11.98 6.26
CA HIS A 268 -4.87 11.74 5.44
C HIS A 268 -4.93 12.71 4.24
N SER A 269 -4.73 14.00 4.48
CA SER A 269 -4.75 15.02 3.41
C SER A 269 -3.66 14.79 2.38
N VAL A 270 -2.44 14.47 2.81
CA VAL A 270 -1.34 14.16 1.89
C VAL A 270 -1.58 12.87 1.12
N LEU A 271 -2.10 11.82 1.75
CA LEU A 271 -2.48 10.58 1.05
C LEU A 271 -3.60 10.84 0.02
N LEU A 272 -4.58 11.68 0.35
CA LEU A 272 -5.66 12.06 -0.55
C LEU A 272 -5.14 12.92 -1.71
N GLU A 273 -4.20 13.83 -1.46
CA GLU A 273 -3.55 14.65 -2.49
C GLU A 273 -2.70 13.79 -3.43
N LEU A 274 -1.88 12.89 -2.89
CA LEU A 274 -1.12 11.90 -3.65
C LEU A 274 -2.04 11.09 -4.58
N TYR A 275 -3.17 10.66 -4.03
CA TYR A 275 -4.20 9.98 -4.78
C TYR A 275 -4.81 10.86 -5.89
N GLN A 276 -5.20 12.09 -5.58
CA GLN A 276 -5.77 13.03 -6.55
C GLN A 276 -4.78 13.36 -7.66
N LYS A 277 -3.50 13.58 -7.34
CA LYS A 277 -2.41 13.80 -8.29
C LYS A 277 -2.26 12.59 -9.22
N HIS A 278 -2.15 11.38 -8.67
CA HIS A 278 -2.10 10.17 -9.49
C HIS A 278 -3.36 10.00 -10.37
N CYS A 279 -4.54 10.36 -9.87
CA CYS A 279 -5.78 10.34 -10.65
C CYS A 279 -5.85 11.45 -11.72
N HIS A 280 -5.22 12.60 -11.52
CA HIS A 280 -5.18 13.68 -12.51
C HIS A 280 -4.12 13.45 -13.58
N GLU A 281 -2.98 12.88 -13.21
CA GLU A 281 -1.98 12.35 -14.15
C GLU A 281 -2.52 11.13 -14.92
N MET A 282 -3.62 10.53 -14.47
CA MET A 282 -4.47 9.65 -15.28
C MET A 282 -5.44 10.47 -16.14
N ASN A 283 -4.96 11.52 -16.83
CA ASN A 283 -5.74 12.22 -17.84
C ASN A 283 -5.83 11.35 -19.10
N PHE A 284 -6.49 10.18 -18.96
CA PHE A 284 -6.76 9.20 -20.00
C PHE A 284 -7.37 9.87 -21.24
N SER A 285 -8.13 10.95 -21.05
CA SER A 285 -8.65 11.81 -22.11
C SER A 285 -7.60 12.18 -23.14
N ASP A 286 -6.42 12.66 -22.74
CA ASP A 286 -5.51 13.33 -23.67
C ASP A 286 -4.63 12.32 -24.41
N GLU A 287 -4.24 11.23 -23.74
CA GLU A 287 -3.57 10.09 -24.39
C GLU A 287 -4.52 9.33 -25.32
N ILE A 288 -5.79 9.11 -24.91
CA ILE A 288 -6.81 8.49 -25.78
C ILE A 288 -7.14 9.42 -26.95
N LYS A 289 -7.31 10.74 -26.74
CA LYS A 289 -7.54 11.70 -27.82
C LYS A 289 -6.36 11.78 -28.78
N SER A 290 -5.13 11.75 -28.27
CA SER A 290 -3.92 11.70 -29.10
C SER A 290 -3.88 10.40 -29.92
N PHE A 291 -4.20 9.27 -29.30
CA PHE A 291 -4.30 7.98 -29.96
C PHE A 291 -5.37 7.98 -31.07
N VAL A 292 -6.59 8.40 -30.75
CA VAL A 292 -7.71 8.51 -31.70
C VAL A 292 -7.34 9.47 -32.82
N GLY A 293 -6.76 10.63 -32.52
CA GLY A 293 -6.34 11.61 -33.53
C GLY A 293 -5.25 11.09 -34.47
N ASN A 294 -4.25 10.37 -33.94
CA ASN A 294 -3.20 9.74 -34.75
C ASN A 294 -3.78 8.64 -35.66
N PHE A 295 -4.70 7.83 -35.11
CA PHE A 295 -5.38 6.79 -35.86
C PHE A 295 -6.30 7.36 -36.96
N GLU A 296 -7.04 8.44 -36.68
CA GLU A 296 -7.86 9.13 -37.66
C GLU A 296 -7.04 9.76 -38.79
N ASN A 297 -5.91 10.40 -38.48
CA ASN A 297 -5.01 10.95 -39.50
C ASN A 297 -4.45 9.84 -40.38
N TYR A 298 -4.14 8.68 -39.82
CA TYR A 298 -3.66 7.54 -40.58
C TYR A 298 -4.74 6.97 -41.51
N LEU A 299 -5.98 6.81 -41.03
CA LEU A 299 -7.11 6.39 -41.86
C LEU A 299 -7.36 7.34 -43.05
N LYS A 300 -7.21 8.65 -42.83
CA LYS A 300 -7.28 9.64 -43.92
C LYS A 300 -6.19 9.43 -44.98
N ILE A 301 -4.96 9.16 -44.55
CA ILE A 301 -3.83 8.87 -45.45
C ILE A 301 -4.09 7.57 -46.22
N SER A 302 -4.57 6.51 -45.57
CA SER A 302 -4.88 5.25 -46.26
C SER A 302 -6.00 5.43 -47.28
N ASN A 303 -7.11 6.09 -46.91
CA ASN A 303 -8.23 6.31 -47.83
C ASN A 303 -7.82 7.13 -49.05
N TYR A 304 -6.94 8.11 -48.89
CA TYR A 304 -6.36 8.87 -50.01
C TYR A 304 -5.54 7.98 -50.96
N VAL A 305 -4.75 7.05 -50.42
CA VAL A 305 -3.95 6.10 -51.21
C VAL A 305 -4.85 5.09 -51.94
N PHE A 306 -5.93 4.62 -51.32
CA PHE A 306 -6.87 3.70 -51.96
C PHE A 306 -7.68 4.37 -53.08
N ALA A 307 -8.18 5.58 -52.85
CA ALA A 307 -8.96 6.32 -53.85
C ALA A 307 -8.14 6.65 -55.11
N SER A 308 -6.86 7.03 -54.95
CA SER A 308 -5.99 7.31 -56.10
C SER A 308 -5.67 6.06 -56.92
N THR A 309 -5.54 4.89 -56.28
CA THR A 309 -5.35 3.63 -57.01
C THR A 309 -6.60 3.16 -57.76
N GLU A 310 -7.80 3.50 -57.29
CA GLU A 310 -9.06 3.10 -57.95
C GLU A 310 -9.37 3.95 -59.19
N GLU A 311 -9.11 5.26 -59.11
CA GLU A 311 -9.28 6.19 -60.23
C GLU A 311 -8.28 5.88 -61.36
N GLU A 312 -7.03 5.51 -61.04
CA GLU A 312 -6.06 5.01 -62.01
C GLU A 312 -6.47 3.65 -62.61
N LEU A 313 -7.11 2.76 -61.83
CA LEU A 313 -7.55 1.44 -62.29
C LEU A 313 -8.74 1.51 -63.26
N HIS A 314 -9.66 2.44 -63.05
CA HIS A 314 -10.90 2.52 -63.83
C HIS A 314 -10.67 3.05 -65.26
N ASP A 315 -9.61 3.86 -65.47
CA ASP A 315 -9.24 4.41 -66.78
C ASP A 315 -8.40 3.43 -67.64
N THR A 316 -7.91 2.32 -67.08
CA THR A 316 -6.94 1.45 -67.77
C THR A 316 -7.29 -0.04 -67.82
N LYS A 317 -8.54 -0.35 -68.18
CA LYS A 317 -8.98 -1.72 -68.48
C LYS A 317 -8.20 -2.40 -69.62
N GLY A 318 -7.50 -1.63 -70.47
CA GLY A 318 -6.63 -2.14 -71.55
C GLY A 318 -5.14 -2.32 -71.21
N ARG A 319 -4.64 -1.81 -70.07
CA ARG A 319 -3.21 -1.87 -69.70
C ARG A 319 -2.87 -2.89 -68.60
N LEU A 320 -3.86 -3.68 -68.17
CA LEU A 320 -3.81 -4.57 -67.00
C LEU A 320 -2.68 -5.62 -67.01
N GLN A 321 -2.12 -5.98 -68.16
CA GLN A 321 -0.95 -6.88 -68.23
C GLN A 321 0.36 -6.24 -67.76
N TYR A 322 0.50 -4.91 -67.85
CA TYR A 322 1.70 -4.19 -67.39
C TYR A 322 1.58 -3.69 -65.95
N LEU A 323 0.36 -3.58 -65.42
CA LEU A 323 0.08 -3.07 -64.07
C LEU A 323 0.01 -4.17 -63.01
N LEU A 324 -0.14 -5.45 -63.40
CA LEU A 324 -0.20 -6.56 -62.46
C LEU A 324 0.96 -6.58 -61.44
N PRO A 325 2.24 -6.37 -61.84
CA PRO A 325 3.34 -6.27 -60.88
C PRO A 325 3.19 -5.06 -59.93
N ARG A 326 2.72 -3.91 -60.42
CA ARG A 326 2.49 -2.71 -59.59
C ARG A 326 1.35 -2.88 -58.59
N VAL A 327 0.25 -3.51 -59.00
CA VAL A 327 -0.87 -3.88 -58.12
C VAL A 327 -0.41 -4.87 -57.05
N THR A 328 0.48 -5.81 -57.41
CA THR A 328 1.06 -6.76 -56.44
C THR A 328 1.99 -6.05 -55.45
N THR A 329 2.80 -5.10 -55.92
CA THR A 329 3.67 -4.27 -55.08
C THR A 329 2.87 -3.36 -54.14
N GLU A 330 1.79 -2.72 -54.62
CA GLU A 330 0.95 -1.90 -53.75
C GLU A 330 0.11 -2.73 -52.78
N LYS A 331 -0.36 -3.91 -53.19
CA LYS A 331 -1.00 -4.86 -52.26
C LYS A 331 -0.01 -5.31 -51.16
N ALA A 332 1.26 -5.54 -51.51
CA ALA A 332 2.31 -5.84 -50.54
C ALA A 332 2.63 -4.65 -49.62
N ARG A 333 2.59 -3.42 -50.15
CA ARG A 333 2.79 -2.20 -49.37
C ARG A 333 1.63 -1.92 -48.41
N ILE A 334 0.39 -2.14 -48.84
CA ILE A 334 -0.81 -2.14 -47.99
C ILE A 334 -0.70 -3.20 -46.89
N PHE A 335 -0.31 -4.43 -47.21
CA PHE A 335 -0.10 -5.47 -46.20
C PHE A 335 1.00 -5.12 -45.20
N THR A 336 2.07 -4.49 -45.67
CA THR A 336 3.17 -4.01 -44.80
C THR A 336 2.69 -2.90 -43.87
N ASN A 337 1.89 -1.97 -44.39
CA ASN A 337 1.27 -0.89 -43.61
C ASN A 337 0.28 -1.43 -42.57
N VAL A 338 -0.55 -2.43 -42.92
CA VAL A 338 -1.46 -3.10 -41.98
C VAL A 338 -0.69 -3.86 -40.90
N ASN A 339 0.40 -4.55 -41.22
CA ASN A 339 1.25 -5.21 -40.22
C ASN A 339 1.97 -4.19 -39.31
N GLN A 340 2.42 -3.05 -39.86
CA GLN A 340 2.97 -1.95 -39.04
C GLN A 340 1.90 -1.32 -38.15
N LEU A 341 0.65 -1.25 -38.61
CA LEU A 341 -0.49 -0.83 -37.79
C LEU A 341 -0.75 -1.83 -36.66
N GLU A 342 -0.77 -3.13 -36.95
CA GLU A 342 -0.91 -4.20 -35.94
C GLU A 342 0.20 -4.06 -34.88
N LEU A 343 1.46 -3.92 -35.30
CA LEU A 343 2.61 -3.75 -34.40
C LEU A 343 2.57 -2.46 -33.59
N SER A 344 2.13 -1.35 -34.18
CA SER A 344 1.98 -0.06 -33.48
C SER A 344 0.85 -0.13 -32.46
N LEU A 345 -0.28 -0.76 -32.82
CA LEU A 345 -1.40 -1.02 -31.91
C LEU A 345 -0.98 -1.93 -30.75
N TYR A 346 -0.17 -2.98 -31.01
CA TYR A 346 0.39 -3.82 -29.94
C TYR A 346 1.37 -3.05 -29.05
N GLY A 347 2.23 -2.19 -29.62
CA GLY A 347 3.16 -1.36 -28.85
C GLY A 347 2.44 -0.37 -27.94
N ILE A 348 1.37 0.25 -28.45
CA ILE A 348 0.53 1.19 -27.70
C ILE A 348 -0.32 0.46 -26.65
N ALA A 349 -0.90 -0.70 -26.98
CA ALA A 349 -1.60 -1.54 -26.00
C ALA A 349 -0.65 -2.03 -24.89
N GLY A 350 0.60 -2.34 -25.24
CA GLY A 350 1.66 -2.71 -24.30
C GLY A 350 2.05 -1.56 -23.38
N SER A 351 2.27 -0.35 -23.90
CA SER A 351 2.58 0.82 -23.07
C SER A 351 1.39 1.21 -22.18
N PHE A 352 0.17 1.16 -22.70
CA PHE A 352 -1.06 1.37 -21.95
C PHE A 352 -1.20 0.34 -20.82
N SER A 353 -0.97 -0.94 -21.11
CA SER A 353 -1.00 -2.03 -20.13
C SER A 353 0.06 -1.85 -19.04
N GLN A 354 1.30 -1.51 -19.39
CA GLN A 354 2.39 -1.30 -18.43
C GLN A 354 2.16 -0.07 -17.54
N HIS A 355 1.62 1.01 -18.09
CA HIS A 355 1.26 2.22 -17.35
C HIS A 355 0.09 1.95 -16.39
N PHE A 356 -0.89 1.18 -16.85
CA PHE A 356 -2.01 0.72 -16.04
C PHE A 356 -1.54 -0.22 -14.91
N GLU A 357 -0.67 -1.16 -15.21
CA GLU A 357 -0.11 -2.12 -14.24
C GLU A 357 0.69 -1.39 -13.15
N THR A 358 1.52 -0.41 -13.50
CA THR A 358 2.32 0.34 -12.53
C THR A 358 1.44 1.16 -11.59
N LYS A 359 0.46 1.90 -12.13
CA LYS A 359 -0.48 2.71 -11.33
C LYS A 359 -1.44 1.84 -10.52
N PHE A 360 -1.88 0.71 -11.06
CA PHE A 360 -2.71 -0.25 -10.35
C PHE A 360 -1.93 -0.98 -9.25
N ASN A 361 -0.64 -1.25 -9.45
CA ASN A 361 0.22 -1.80 -8.41
C ASN A 361 0.40 -0.81 -7.24
N PHE A 362 0.42 0.50 -7.51
CA PHE A 362 0.39 1.52 -6.46
C PHE A 362 -0.94 1.50 -5.68
N LEU A 363 -2.07 1.37 -6.37
CA LEU A 363 -3.38 1.29 -5.71
C LEU A 363 -3.57 -0.02 -4.93
N LYS A 364 -3.16 -1.17 -5.50
CA LYS A 364 -3.08 -2.46 -4.78
C LYS A 364 -2.20 -2.34 -3.57
N PHE A 365 -1.10 -1.61 -3.68
CA PHE A 365 -0.21 -1.39 -2.57
C PHE A 365 -0.89 -0.55 -1.48
N MET A 366 -1.49 0.60 -1.82
CA MET A 366 -2.26 1.41 -0.89
C MET A 366 -3.44 0.66 -0.23
N ASP A 367 -4.12 -0.20 -1.00
CA ASP A 367 -5.18 -1.08 -0.52
C ASP A 367 -4.65 -2.19 0.39
N SER A 368 -3.50 -2.79 0.07
CA SER A 368 -2.83 -3.79 0.90
C SER A 368 -2.33 -3.23 2.23
N LEU A 369 -2.09 -1.92 2.26
CA LEU A 369 -1.77 -1.19 3.48
C LEU A 369 -3.03 -0.79 4.27
N GLU A 370 -4.22 -1.07 3.76
CA GLU A 370 -5.52 -0.66 4.32
C GLU A 370 -5.64 0.85 4.56
N LEU A 371 -4.84 1.65 3.84
CA LEU A 371 -4.82 3.11 3.96
C LEU A 371 -5.98 3.79 3.22
N LEU A 372 -6.76 3.02 2.45
CA LEU A 372 -7.86 3.53 1.66
C LEU A 372 -9.18 3.26 2.40
N ASP A 373 -9.78 4.31 2.93
CA ASP A 373 -11.16 4.25 3.44
C ASP A 373 -12.12 3.77 2.33
N ALA A 374 -13.22 3.13 2.71
CA ALA A 374 -14.27 2.64 1.82
C ALA A 374 -14.78 3.74 0.85
N ASN A 375 -14.80 5.00 1.30
CA ASN A 375 -15.13 6.14 0.46
C ASN A 375 -14.12 6.34 -0.67
N ILE A 376 -12.82 6.27 -0.37
CA ILE A 376 -11.77 6.38 -1.39
C ILE A 376 -11.84 5.18 -2.35
N LYS A 377 -12.09 3.97 -1.84
CA LYS A 377 -12.31 2.76 -2.67
C LYS A 377 -13.50 2.93 -3.63
N SER A 378 -14.61 3.48 -3.16
CA SER A 378 -15.78 3.77 -3.99
C SER A 378 -15.48 4.80 -5.09
N ILE A 379 -14.80 5.90 -4.72
CA ILE A 379 -14.37 6.93 -5.68
C ILE A 379 -13.43 6.34 -6.73
N MET A 380 -12.50 5.45 -6.34
CA MET A 380 -11.62 4.73 -7.27
C MET A 380 -12.41 3.92 -8.28
N ILE A 381 -13.31 3.05 -7.79
CA ILE A 381 -14.12 2.18 -8.65
C ILE A 381 -14.96 3.01 -9.63
N SER A 382 -15.54 4.12 -9.16
CA SER A 382 -16.31 5.04 -10.02
C SER A 382 -15.45 5.69 -11.10
N LYS A 383 -14.27 6.25 -10.75
CA LYS A 383 -13.38 6.87 -11.74
C LYS A 383 -12.87 5.87 -12.78
N TYR A 384 -12.54 4.64 -12.36
CA TYR A 384 -12.16 3.58 -13.29
C TYR A 384 -13.30 3.18 -14.23
N LYS A 385 -14.52 3.03 -13.72
CA LYS A 385 -15.71 2.76 -14.55
C LYS A 385 -15.94 3.86 -15.57
N ASN A 386 -15.80 5.12 -15.17
CA ASN A 386 -15.97 6.26 -16.07
C ASN A 386 -14.88 6.26 -17.16
N ALA A 387 -13.61 6.02 -16.81
CA ALA A 387 -12.52 5.96 -17.79
C ALA A 387 -12.72 4.83 -18.81
N LEU A 388 -13.16 3.65 -18.36
CA LEU A 388 -13.52 2.53 -19.25
C LEU A 388 -14.71 2.87 -20.16
N SER A 389 -15.71 3.57 -19.63
CA SER A 389 -16.87 4.03 -20.42
C SER A 389 -16.47 5.02 -21.51
N TYR A 390 -15.58 5.97 -21.22
CA TYR A 390 -15.09 6.91 -22.24
C TYR A 390 -14.31 6.20 -23.35
N LEU A 391 -13.45 5.24 -22.98
CA LEU A 391 -12.71 4.42 -23.94
C LEU A 391 -13.66 3.61 -24.82
N GLU A 392 -14.70 3.02 -24.23
CA GLU A 392 -15.73 2.27 -24.95
C GLU A 392 -16.50 3.15 -25.93
N ASP A 393 -16.92 4.35 -25.51
CA ASP A 393 -17.59 5.31 -26.38
C ASP A 393 -16.72 5.75 -27.57
N ASP A 394 -15.43 6.04 -27.32
CA ASP A 394 -14.52 6.48 -28.38
C ASP A 394 -14.18 5.35 -29.36
N ILE A 395 -14.00 4.12 -28.86
CA ILE A 395 -13.88 2.94 -29.73
C ILE A 395 -15.16 2.75 -30.56
N ASN A 396 -16.34 2.90 -29.95
CA ASN A 396 -17.61 2.74 -30.66
C ASN A 396 -17.82 3.84 -31.72
N LYS A 397 -17.44 5.09 -31.46
CA LYS A 397 -17.42 6.17 -32.47
C LYS A 397 -16.48 5.83 -33.61
N LEU A 398 -15.31 5.29 -33.29
CA LEU A 398 -14.34 4.89 -34.29
C LEU A 398 -14.86 3.75 -35.18
N ILE A 399 -15.49 2.73 -34.58
CA ILE A 399 -16.16 1.63 -35.31
C ILE A 399 -17.22 2.20 -36.25
N LYS A 400 -18.09 3.10 -35.76
CA LYS A 400 -19.14 3.73 -36.58
C LYS A 400 -18.57 4.55 -37.74
N LYS A 401 -17.44 5.23 -37.53
CA LYS A 401 -16.75 6.00 -38.58
C LYS A 401 -16.17 5.08 -39.66
N ILE A 402 -15.52 4.00 -39.23
CA ILE A 402 -14.99 2.95 -40.11
C ILE A 402 -16.11 2.28 -40.92
N ASP A 403 -17.27 2.09 -40.31
CA ASP A 403 -18.45 1.51 -40.95
C ASP A 403 -18.95 2.33 -42.16
N GLY A 404 -18.67 3.64 -42.18
CA GLY A 404 -19.03 4.54 -43.27
C GLY A 404 -17.98 4.66 -44.40
N GLU A 405 -16.71 4.34 -44.16
CA GLU A 405 -15.61 4.76 -45.05
C GLU A 405 -14.79 3.62 -45.70
N ILE A 406 -14.93 2.37 -45.26
CA ILE A 406 -14.02 1.27 -45.66
C ILE A 406 -14.74 0.12 -46.40
N GLU A 407 -14.05 -0.68 -47.21
CA GLU A 407 -14.58 -1.94 -47.77
C GLU A 407 -14.88 -3.01 -46.70
N ASP A 408 -15.88 -3.87 -46.96
CA ASP A 408 -16.46 -4.81 -45.98
C ASP A 408 -15.48 -5.81 -45.35
N ARG A 409 -14.44 -6.26 -46.07
CA ARG A 409 -13.45 -7.22 -45.52
C ARG A 409 -12.51 -6.61 -44.49
N THR A 410 -12.14 -5.34 -44.66
CA THR A 410 -11.28 -4.62 -43.71
C THR A 410 -12.08 -4.21 -42.47
N LYS A 411 -13.38 -3.87 -42.65
CA LYS A 411 -14.32 -3.64 -41.54
C LYS A 411 -14.42 -4.84 -40.60
N GLU A 412 -14.53 -6.05 -41.13
CA GLU A 412 -14.72 -7.26 -40.31
C GLU A 412 -13.49 -7.56 -39.44
N THR A 413 -12.28 -7.36 -39.98
CA THR A 413 -11.01 -7.54 -39.25
C THR A 413 -10.84 -6.47 -38.17
N ILE A 414 -11.10 -5.20 -38.50
CA ILE A 414 -10.99 -4.12 -37.51
C ILE A 414 -12.07 -4.25 -36.42
N ARG A 415 -13.31 -4.62 -36.77
CA ARG A 415 -14.36 -4.94 -35.79
C ARG A 415 -13.96 -6.09 -34.89
N TYR A 416 -13.36 -7.16 -35.42
CA TYR A 416 -12.91 -8.28 -34.59
C TYR A 416 -11.85 -7.86 -33.56
N ILE A 417 -10.88 -7.05 -33.99
CA ILE A 417 -9.83 -6.53 -33.10
C ILE A 417 -10.43 -5.58 -32.05
N LEU A 418 -11.25 -4.61 -32.46
CA LEU A 418 -11.83 -3.61 -31.55
C LEU A 418 -12.90 -4.19 -30.62
N SER A 419 -13.75 -5.10 -31.10
CA SER A 419 -14.71 -5.83 -30.25
C SER A 419 -14.01 -6.76 -29.27
N GLY A 420 -12.85 -7.32 -29.64
CA GLY A 420 -11.96 -8.03 -28.74
C GLY A 420 -11.55 -7.17 -27.55
N VAL A 421 -11.18 -5.90 -27.77
CA VAL A 421 -10.79 -4.93 -26.74
C VAL A 421 -11.96 -4.49 -25.85
N VAL A 422 -13.14 -4.28 -26.43
CA VAL A 422 -14.35 -3.77 -25.72
C VAL A 422 -15.13 -4.88 -25.00
N SER A 423 -14.98 -6.14 -25.42
CA SER A 423 -15.62 -7.28 -24.77
C SER A 423 -15.22 -7.42 -23.30
N ASP A 424 -16.06 -8.06 -22.48
CA ASP A 424 -15.72 -8.37 -21.08
C ASP A 424 -14.41 -9.17 -20.98
N LYS A 425 -14.14 -10.04 -21.96
CA LYS A 425 -12.88 -10.80 -22.05
C LYS A 425 -11.69 -9.90 -22.38
N GLY A 426 -11.86 -8.88 -23.21
CA GLY A 426 -10.87 -7.84 -23.50
C GLY A 426 -10.59 -6.94 -22.30
N LYS A 427 -11.65 -6.52 -21.60
CA LYS A 427 -11.59 -5.78 -20.33
C LYS A 427 -10.85 -6.58 -19.26
N ILE A 428 -11.13 -7.89 -19.15
CA ILE A 428 -10.44 -8.82 -18.24
C ILE A 428 -8.98 -9.08 -18.67
N ALA A 429 -8.71 -9.18 -19.98
CA ALA A 429 -7.35 -9.36 -20.50
C ALA A 429 -6.48 -8.11 -20.31
N LEU A 430 -7.04 -6.91 -20.47
CA LEU A 430 -6.41 -5.62 -20.14
C LEU A 430 -6.19 -5.45 -18.63
N MET A 431 -7.05 -6.04 -17.80
CA MET A 431 -6.85 -6.17 -16.35
C MET A 431 -5.75 -7.20 -16.00
N GLY A 432 -5.33 -8.07 -16.92
CA GLY A 432 -4.29 -9.08 -16.70
C GLY A 432 -4.76 -10.30 -15.88
N ALA A 433 -4.16 -11.46 -16.17
CA ALA A 433 -4.52 -12.76 -15.57
C ALA A 433 -4.42 -12.80 -14.03
N SER A 434 -3.68 -11.89 -13.41
CA SER A 434 -3.55 -11.76 -11.94
C SER A 434 -4.70 -11.00 -11.27
N MET A 435 -5.65 -10.45 -12.04
CA MET A 435 -6.81 -9.70 -11.54
C MET A 435 -8.11 -10.51 -11.45
N ILE A 436 -8.16 -11.71 -12.03
CA ILE A 436 -9.36 -12.56 -12.04
C ILE A 436 -9.92 -12.78 -10.61
N PRO A 437 -9.12 -13.08 -9.56
CA PRO A 437 -9.67 -13.32 -8.22
C PRO A 437 -10.24 -12.06 -7.53
N VAL A 438 -9.62 -10.90 -7.78
CA VAL A 438 -9.99 -9.63 -7.12
C VAL A 438 -11.22 -9.01 -7.81
N ALA A 439 -11.25 -9.02 -9.14
CA ALA A 439 -12.40 -8.58 -9.92
C ALA A 439 -13.62 -9.47 -9.67
N THR A 440 -13.42 -10.79 -9.56
CA THR A 440 -14.51 -11.75 -9.24
C THR A 440 -15.07 -11.50 -7.83
N LYS A 441 -14.21 -11.25 -6.83
CA LYS A 441 -14.68 -10.90 -5.47
C LYS A 441 -15.47 -9.58 -5.44
N ALA A 442 -15.00 -8.56 -6.16
CA ALA A 442 -15.67 -7.25 -6.19
C ALA A 442 -17.00 -7.28 -6.95
N LEU A 443 -17.11 -8.07 -8.03
CA LEU A 443 -18.33 -8.22 -8.82
C LEU A 443 -19.38 -9.09 -8.10
N ASN A 444 -18.95 -10.17 -7.43
CA ASN A 444 -19.84 -10.98 -6.60
C ASN A 444 -20.41 -10.19 -5.41
N ALA A 445 -19.62 -9.28 -4.82
CA ALA A 445 -20.07 -8.44 -3.70
C ALA A 445 -21.19 -7.45 -4.07
N ILE A 446 -21.45 -7.24 -5.36
CA ILE A 446 -22.51 -6.34 -5.87
C ILE A 446 -23.56 -7.07 -6.70
N GLY A 447 -23.63 -8.40 -6.62
CA GLY A 447 -24.70 -9.22 -7.22
C GLY A 447 -24.57 -9.45 -8.72
N LEU A 448 -23.39 -9.22 -9.32
CA LEU A 448 -23.12 -9.55 -10.72
C LEU A 448 -22.44 -10.91 -10.80
N GLU A 449 -23.09 -11.89 -11.42
CA GLU A 449 -22.51 -13.22 -11.66
C GLU A 449 -21.39 -13.12 -12.70
N VAL A 450 -20.18 -13.55 -12.33
CA VAL A 450 -19.05 -13.70 -13.25
C VAL A 450 -19.01 -15.15 -13.73
N PRO A 451 -19.04 -15.43 -15.05
CA PRO A 451 -18.94 -16.79 -15.56
C PRO A 451 -17.62 -17.44 -15.14
N THR A 452 -17.68 -18.63 -14.55
CA THR A 452 -16.50 -19.42 -14.17
C THR A 452 -15.74 -19.84 -15.43
N VAL A 453 -14.55 -19.28 -15.63
CA VAL A 453 -13.65 -19.68 -16.73
C VAL A 453 -12.70 -20.75 -16.22
N THR A 454 -12.96 -22.02 -16.57
CA THR A 454 -11.99 -23.11 -16.40
C THR A 454 -10.98 -23.08 -17.54
N PHE A 455 -9.71 -22.88 -17.22
CA PHE A 455 -8.61 -23.08 -18.16
C PHE A 455 -8.18 -24.56 -18.11
N GLU A 456 -8.48 -25.33 -19.15
CA GLU A 456 -7.80 -26.61 -19.37
C GLU A 456 -6.37 -26.32 -19.87
N ILE A 457 -5.40 -26.51 -18.99
CA ILE A 457 -3.98 -26.52 -19.37
C ILE A 457 -3.67 -27.89 -19.94
N VAL A 458 -3.60 -28.01 -21.27
CA VAL A 458 -3.06 -29.21 -21.94
C VAL A 458 -1.55 -29.21 -21.74
N GLN A 459 -1.04 -30.16 -20.93
CA GLN A 459 0.39 -30.41 -20.77
C GLN A 459 0.98 -30.93 -22.09
N LEU A 460 1.83 -30.13 -22.73
CA LEU A 460 2.80 -30.62 -23.70
C LEU A 460 4.09 -30.95 -22.96
N SER A 461 4.32 -32.24 -22.73
CA SER A 461 5.58 -32.77 -22.23
C SER A 461 6.68 -32.66 -23.30
N SER A 462 7.89 -32.32 -22.85
CA SER A 462 9.19 -32.27 -23.55
C SER A 462 9.48 -31.02 -24.40
N VAL A 463 10.21 -30.06 -23.82
CA VAL A 463 11.62 -29.70 -24.13
C VAL A 463 12.13 -28.89 -22.94
N GLY A 464 13.31 -29.21 -22.41
CA GLY A 464 13.85 -28.64 -21.18
C GLY A 464 14.49 -27.26 -21.32
N GLY A 465 14.63 -26.57 -20.18
CA GLY A 465 15.63 -25.52 -19.97
C GLY A 465 15.09 -24.12 -19.65
N CYS A 466 15.48 -23.62 -18.47
CA CYS A 466 15.48 -22.24 -17.97
C CYS A 466 14.19 -21.65 -17.38
N PHE A 467 14.22 -21.48 -16.05
CA PHE A 467 13.33 -20.63 -15.26
C PHE A 467 13.56 -19.14 -15.61
N VAL A 468 12.51 -18.46 -16.09
CA VAL A 468 12.41 -17.00 -16.17
C VAL A 468 11.06 -16.59 -15.56
N GLY A 469 11.09 -15.54 -14.73
CA GLY A 469 10.01 -15.15 -13.83
C GLY A 469 8.66 -14.82 -14.47
N ALA A 470 7.61 -14.96 -13.64
CA ALA A 470 6.19 -14.88 -13.98
C ALA A 470 5.70 -13.59 -14.68
N GLY A 471 6.51 -12.52 -14.75
CA GLY A 471 6.18 -11.29 -15.47
C GLY A 471 6.29 -11.41 -17.00
N ALA A 472 7.17 -12.28 -17.52
CA ALA A 472 7.36 -12.43 -18.97
C ALA A 472 6.28 -13.32 -19.63
N LEU A 473 5.60 -14.16 -18.85
CA LEU A 473 4.59 -15.10 -19.35
C LEU A 473 3.26 -14.44 -19.73
N GLY A 474 2.90 -13.31 -19.11
CA GLY A 474 1.64 -12.60 -19.41
C GLY A 474 1.61 -11.97 -20.80
N VAL A 475 2.71 -11.34 -21.21
CA VAL A 475 2.85 -10.70 -22.53
C VAL A 475 2.95 -11.76 -23.64
N ALA A 476 3.66 -12.86 -23.38
CA ALA A 476 3.74 -13.98 -24.32
C ALA A 476 2.38 -14.68 -24.46
N ALA A 477 1.66 -14.95 -23.38
CA ALA A 477 0.36 -15.63 -23.42
C ALA A 477 -0.72 -14.83 -24.16
N GLY A 478 -0.73 -13.51 -24.03
CA GLY A 478 -1.63 -12.63 -24.81
C GLY A 478 -1.34 -12.68 -26.31
N GLY A 479 -0.07 -12.62 -26.71
CA GLY A 479 0.34 -12.77 -28.10
C GLY A 479 0.03 -14.15 -28.69
N TYR A 480 0.28 -15.22 -27.92
CA TYR A 480 0.02 -16.60 -28.33
C TYR A 480 -1.48 -16.91 -28.47
N ALA A 481 -2.33 -16.40 -27.58
CA ALA A 481 -3.77 -16.59 -27.67
C ALA A 481 -4.33 -15.97 -28.97
N VAL A 482 -3.91 -14.74 -29.30
CA VAL A 482 -4.36 -14.05 -30.52
C VAL A 482 -3.84 -14.76 -31.78
N HIS A 483 -2.59 -15.24 -31.78
CA HIS A 483 -2.02 -16.00 -32.89
C HIS A 483 -2.73 -17.35 -33.10
N TYR A 484 -3.14 -18.00 -32.02
CA TYR A 484 -3.91 -19.24 -32.03
C TYR A 484 -5.32 -19.04 -32.62
N TYR A 485 -6.03 -17.99 -32.21
CA TYR A 485 -7.35 -17.64 -32.76
C TYR A 485 -7.29 -17.22 -34.23
N LYS A 486 -6.27 -16.46 -34.65
CA LYS A 486 -6.00 -16.12 -36.06
C LYS A 486 -5.82 -17.38 -36.92
N THR A 487 -5.11 -18.37 -36.38
CA THR A 487 -4.88 -19.65 -37.08
C THR A 487 -6.17 -20.47 -37.22
N ILE A 488 -7.02 -20.49 -36.18
CA ILE A 488 -8.32 -21.16 -36.24
C ILE A 488 -9.25 -20.48 -37.25
N TYR A 489 -9.31 -19.14 -37.23
CA TYR A 489 -10.16 -18.36 -38.14
C TYR A 489 -9.74 -18.54 -39.61
N LEU A 490 -8.43 -18.47 -39.90
CA LEU A 490 -7.90 -18.70 -41.26
C LEU A 490 -8.17 -20.13 -41.75
N ARG A 491 -8.12 -21.14 -40.86
CA ARG A 491 -8.52 -22.52 -41.19
C ARG A 491 -10.02 -22.66 -41.48
N GLN A 492 -10.86 -21.93 -40.76
CA GLN A 492 -12.31 -21.92 -41.01
C GLN A 492 -12.66 -21.23 -42.33
N LEU A 493 -11.96 -20.13 -42.68
CA LEU A 493 -12.09 -19.45 -43.97
C LEU A 493 -11.63 -20.33 -45.14
N ALA A 494 -10.47 -20.99 -45.01
CA ALA A 494 -9.96 -21.91 -46.03
C ALA A 494 -10.92 -23.09 -46.29
N ARG A 495 -11.56 -23.63 -45.24
CA ARG A 495 -12.60 -24.67 -45.37
C ARG A 495 -13.87 -24.18 -46.05
N LYS A 496 -14.23 -22.90 -45.86
CA LYS A 496 -15.39 -22.28 -46.52
C LYS A 496 -15.15 -22.06 -48.02
N GLU A 497 -13.91 -21.77 -48.42
CA GLU A 497 -13.55 -21.60 -49.84
C GLU A 497 -13.37 -22.94 -50.57
N GLN A 498 -12.87 -23.99 -49.90
CA GLN A 498 -12.80 -25.35 -50.48
C GLN A 498 -14.16 -26.01 -50.71
N GLY A 499 -15.25 -25.51 -50.09
CA GLY A 499 -16.62 -25.97 -50.34
C GLY A 499 -17.34 -25.23 -51.48
N ARG A 500 -16.66 -24.34 -52.21
CA ARG A 500 -17.24 -23.50 -53.28
C ARG A 500 -16.55 -23.66 -54.65
N CYS A 501 -15.66 -24.64 -54.81
CA CYS A 501 -15.13 -25.06 -56.12
C CYS A 501 -15.75 -26.37 -56.56
#